data_AF-A0A6A8A8E7-F1
#
_entry.id   AF-A0A6A8A8E7-F1
#
_cell.length_a   1.000
_cell.length_b   1.000
_cell.length_c   1.000
_cell.angle_alpha   90.00
_cell.angle_beta   90.00
_cell.angle_gamma   90.00
#
_symmetry.space_group_name_H-M   'P 1'
#
loop_
_entity.id
_entity.type
_entity.pdbx_description
1 polymer ?
#
loop_
_entity_poly.entity_id
_entity_poly.type
_entity_poly.pdbx_seq_one_letter_code
_entity_poly.pdbx_strand_id
1 'polypeptide(L)'
;MRYGISGLAALLFCAPVAHATDLSGDYSGRCANDDRVQCAIEITDRAQVAIVVADRMDYAKKRCVISGRLQPAPEGLYGEIRKGIHLVLRQTPDSGLYMKGLPISACGLDLNGYYGVIGD
;
A
#
# COMPACT_ATOMS: atom_id res chain seq x y z
N MET A 1 19.58 -51.12 -36.31
CA MET A 1 19.73 -51.04 -34.85
C MET A 1 20.10 -49.58 -34.53
N ARG A 2 19.17 -48.79 -33.96
CA ARG A 2 19.12 -48.43 -32.51
C ARG A 2 20.32 -47.50 -32.16
N TYR A 3 20.22 -46.23 -31.73
CA TYR A 3 19.21 -45.34 -31.15
C TYR A 3 19.66 -43.88 -31.46
N GLY A 4 18.81 -42.91 -31.81
CA GLY A 4 17.82 -42.28 -30.92
C GLY A 4 18.45 -41.08 -30.20
N ILE A 5 18.57 -39.92 -30.87
CA ILE A 5 19.05 -38.67 -30.29
C ILE A 5 17.90 -38.10 -29.44
N SER A 6 17.84 -38.51 -28.17
CA SER A 6 16.82 -38.04 -27.24
C SER A 6 17.10 -36.60 -26.81
N GLY A 7 16.45 -35.68 -27.52
CA GLY A 7 15.49 -34.73 -26.94
C GLY A 7 15.95 -33.87 -25.76
N LEU A 8 16.06 -32.57 -26.06
CA LEU A 8 16.14 -31.43 -25.14
C LEU A 8 15.54 -31.69 -23.75
N ALA A 9 16.37 -31.60 -22.72
CA ALA A 9 15.93 -31.31 -21.37
C ALA A 9 15.36 -29.88 -21.32
N ALA A 10 14.05 -29.76 -21.49
CA ALA A 10 13.32 -28.53 -21.23
C ALA A 10 13.40 -28.21 -19.73
N LEU A 11 14.34 -27.34 -19.37
CA LEU A 11 14.39 -26.69 -18.06
C LEU A 11 13.09 -25.88 -17.91
N LEU A 12 12.15 -26.44 -17.15
CA LEU A 12 11.00 -25.74 -16.60
C LEU A 12 11.51 -24.60 -15.72
N PHE A 13 11.68 -23.42 -16.33
CA PHE A 13 11.74 -22.16 -15.63
C PHE A 13 10.34 -21.90 -15.03
N CYS A 14 10.06 -22.51 -13.88
CA CYS A 14 9.04 -21.98 -12.98
C CYS A 14 9.57 -20.63 -12.49
N ALA A 15 9.19 -19.56 -13.20
CA ALA A 15 9.35 -18.21 -12.68
C ALA A 15 8.67 -18.18 -11.30
N PRO A 16 9.36 -17.78 -10.21
CA PRO A 16 8.67 -17.50 -8.98
C PRO A 16 7.70 -16.37 -9.29
N VAL A 17 6.41 -16.71 -9.34
CA VAL A 17 5.35 -15.71 -9.31
C VAL A 17 5.56 -15.00 -7.99
N ALA A 18 6.16 -13.83 -8.01
CA ALA A 18 6.22 -12.96 -6.85
C ALA A 18 4.75 -12.76 -6.46
N HIS A 19 4.31 -13.47 -5.42
CA HIS A 19 3.02 -13.26 -4.82
C HIS A 19 3.06 -11.84 -4.30
N ALA A 20 2.48 -10.90 -5.05
CA ALA A 20 2.30 -9.55 -4.58
C ALA A 20 1.59 -9.65 -3.23
N THR A 21 2.22 -9.11 -2.19
CA THR A 21 1.66 -9.13 -0.85
C THR A 21 0.26 -8.51 -0.90
N ASP A 22 -0.74 -9.27 -0.44
CA ASP A 22 -2.07 -8.72 -0.26
C ASP A 22 -2.04 -7.79 0.95
N LEU A 23 -2.16 -6.49 0.67
CA LEU A 23 -2.19 -5.43 1.68
C LEU A 23 -3.61 -4.94 1.95
N SER A 24 -4.64 -5.70 1.54
CA SER A 24 -6.02 -5.30 1.79
C SER A 24 -6.30 -5.24 3.29
N GLY A 25 -6.89 -4.13 3.75
CA GLY A 25 -7.15 -3.88 5.16
C GLY A 25 -7.13 -2.39 5.51
N ASP A 26 -7.37 -2.12 6.79
CA ASP A 26 -7.41 -0.78 7.35
C ASP A 26 -6.20 -0.56 8.27
N TYR A 27 -5.52 0.57 8.09
CA TYR A 27 -4.28 0.89 8.80
C TYR A 27 -4.39 2.29 9.40
N SER A 28 -4.06 2.46 10.69
CA SER A 28 -4.09 3.75 11.38
C SER A 28 -2.70 4.28 11.68
N GLY A 29 -2.52 5.58 11.49
CA GLY A 29 -1.29 6.28 11.81
C GLY A 29 -1.59 7.56 12.59
N ARG A 30 -0.58 8.01 13.34
CA ARG A 30 -0.54 9.39 13.85
C ARG A 30 -0.09 10.28 12.72
N CYS A 31 -0.84 11.34 12.45
CA CYS A 31 -0.48 12.35 11.48
C CYS A 31 -0.32 13.71 12.16
N ALA A 32 0.70 14.45 11.73
CA ALA A 32 1.05 15.79 12.21
C ALA A 32 1.38 15.97 13.71
N ASN A 33 1.76 14.91 14.45
CA ASN A 33 2.01 14.97 15.90
C ASN A 33 0.84 15.56 16.73
N ASP A 34 -0.37 15.57 16.17
CA ASP A 34 -1.58 16.07 16.83
C ASP A 34 -2.48 14.88 17.20
N ASP A 35 -2.67 14.67 18.51
CA ASP A 35 -3.47 13.57 19.04
C ASP A 35 -4.98 13.70 18.78
N ARG A 36 -5.43 14.83 18.24
CA ARG A 36 -6.82 15.08 17.86
C ARG A 36 -7.16 14.62 16.45
N VAL A 37 -6.14 14.33 15.63
CA VAL A 37 -6.32 13.90 14.24
C VAL A 37 -5.96 12.43 14.11
N GLN A 38 -6.82 11.68 13.46
CA GLN A 38 -6.56 10.30 13.07
C GLN A 38 -6.37 10.22 11.56
N CYS A 39 -5.34 9.52 11.14
CA CYS A 39 -5.17 9.16 9.74
C CYS A 39 -5.32 7.66 9.56
N ALA A 40 -6.00 7.30 8.48
CA ALA A 40 -6.19 5.93 8.08
C ALA A 40 -5.79 5.75 6.62
N ILE A 41 -5.30 4.56 6.31
CA ILE A 41 -5.12 4.05 4.96
C ILE A 41 -6.02 2.84 4.85
N GLU A 42 -6.98 2.90 3.94
CA GLU A 42 -7.86 1.79 3.60
C GLU A 42 -7.38 1.23 2.26
N ILE A 43 -7.11 -0.07 2.20
CA ILE A 43 -6.72 -0.76 0.97
C ILE A 43 -7.77 -1.81 0.67
N THR A 44 -8.43 -1.66 -0.48
CA THR A 44 -9.45 -2.56 -0.99
C THR A 44 -9.04 -3.10 -2.36
N ASP A 45 -9.60 -4.24 -2.77
CA ASP A 45 -9.30 -4.88 -4.05
C ASP A 45 -7.79 -5.02 -4.34
N ARG A 46 -6.98 -5.23 -3.27
CA ARG A 46 -5.51 -5.32 -3.27
C ARG A 46 -4.73 -4.10 -3.75
N ALA A 47 -5.40 -3.04 -4.21
CA ALA A 47 -4.74 -1.96 -4.95
C ALA A 47 -5.49 -0.61 -4.91
N GLN A 48 -6.76 -0.61 -4.51
CA GLN A 48 -7.54 0.60 -4.35
C GLN A 48 -7.25 1.18 -2.96
N VAL A 49 -6.61 2.35 -2.94
CA VAL A 49 -6.14 2.99 -1.72
C VAL A 49 -6.99 4.22 -1.44
N ALA A 50 -7.44 4.37 -0.20
CA ALA A 50 -8.03 5.60 0.32
C ALA A 50 -7.26 6.05 1.57
N ILE A 51 -6.70 7.25 1.52
CA ILE A 51 -6.08 7.93 2.65
C ILE A 51 -7.12 8.87 3.23
N VAL A 52 -7.50 8.64 4.48
CA VAL A 52 -8.52 9.39 5.20
C VAL A 52 -7.89 10.12 6.36
N VAL A 53 -8.13 11.43 6.45
CA VAL A 53 -7.78 12.26 7.60
C VAL A 53 -9.08 12.69 8.25
N ALA A 54 -9.28 12.36 9.52
CA ALA A 54 -10.49 12.69 10.26
C ALA A 54 -10.17 13.16 11.69
N ASP A 55 -11.18 13.74 12.36
CA ASP A 55 -11.10 13.97 13.81
C ASP A 55 -11.14 12.62 14.54
N ARG A 56 -10.28 12.45 15.54
CA ARG A 56 -10.16 11.20 16.30
C ARG A 56 -11.44 10.87 17.09
N MET A 57 -12.20 11.86 17.52
CA MET A 57 -13.44 11.67 18.29
C MET A 57 -14.68 11.52 17.39
N ASP A 58 -14.56 11.83 16.10
CA ASP A 58 -15.67 11.89 15.15
C ASP A 58 -15.19 11.58 13.73
N TYR A 59 -15.11 10.29 13.40
CA TYR A 59 -14.62 9.81 12.09
C TYR A 59 -15.52 10.25 10.91
N ALA A 60 -16.75 10.69 11.20
CA ALA A 60 -17.63 11.28 10.18
C ALA A 60 -17.13 12.68 9.75
N LYS A 61 -16.38 13.38 10.60
CA LYS A 61 -15.72 14.65 10.26
C LYS A 61 -14.41 14.41 9.53
N LYS A 62 -14.54 13.98 8.27
CA LYS A 62 -13.41 13.84 7.35
C LYS A 62 -12.87 15.22 6.97
N ARG A 63 -11.60 15.47 7.29
CA ARG A 63 -10.85 16.70 6.94
C ARG A 63 -10.27 16.61 5.53
N CYS A 64 -9.84 15.42 5.13
CA CYS A 64 -9.24 15.17 3.82
C CYS A 64 -9.46 13.70 3.43
N VAL A 65 -9.72 13.47 2.15
CA VAL A 65 -9.74 12.12 1.56
C VAL A 65 -9.00 12.14 0.23
N ILE A 66 -8.01 11.27 0.09
CA ILE A 66 -7.27 11.06 -1.16
C ILE A 66 -7.41 9.60 -1.52
N SER A 67 -8.04 9.32 -2.65
CA SER A 67 -8.19 7.96 -3.16
C SER A 67 -7.61 7.82 -4.55
N GLY A 68 -7.17 6.61 -4.87
CA GLY A 68 -6.66 6.24 -6.17
C GLY A 68 -6.35 4.75 -6.24
N ARG A 69 -5.92 4.29 -7.42
CA ARG A 69 -5.51 2.90 -7.63
C ARG A 69 -4.00 2.87 -7.83
N LEU A 70 -3.31 2.09 -7.01
CA LEU A 70 -1.87 1.88 -7.12
C LEU A 70 -1.59 0.55 -7.85
N GLN A 71 -0.34 0.36 -8.24
CA GLN A 71 0.13 -0.87 -8.85
C GLN A 71 0.79 -1.75 -7.78
N PRO A 72 0.53 -3.06 -7.77
CA PRO A 72 1.27 -3.99 -6.92
C PRO A 72 2.77 -4.00 -7.26
N ALA A 73 3.59 -4.05 -6.21
CA ALA A 73 5.04 -4.15 -6.27
C ALA A 73 5.51 -5.23 -5.27
N PRO A 74 6.75 -5.76 -5.40
CA PRO A 74 7.23 -6.83 -4.54
C PRO A 74 7.16 -6.55 -3.03
N GLU A 75 7.27 -5.29 -2.63
CA GLU A 75 7.26 -4.86 -1.21
C GLU A 75 5.99 -4.10 -0.81
N GLY A 76 4.99 -3.99 -1.68
CA GLY A 76 3.72 -3.33 -1.37
C GLY A 76 3.05 -2.70 -2.60
N LEU A 77 2.65 -1.43 -2.50
CA LEU A 77 1.96 -0.71 -3.58
C LEU A 77 2.73 0.54 -4.01
N TYR A 78 2.71 0.84 -5.30
CA TYR A 78 3.39 2.00 -5.87
C TYR A 78 2.57 2.59 -7.02
N GLY A 79 2.53 3.91 -7.14
CA GLY A 79 1.99 4.54 -8.33
C GLY A 79 1.51 5.96 -8.10
N GLU A 80 0.91 6.53 -9.13
CA GLU A 80 0.35 7.88 -9.09
C GLU A 80 -1.06 7.85 -8.50
N ILE A 81 -1.23 8.38 -7.28
CA ILE A 81 -2.55 8.40 -6.60
C ILE A 81 -3.41 9.58 -7.07
N ARG A 82 -2.76 10.67 -7.50
CA ARG A 82 -3.34 11.86 -8.13
C ARG A 82 -2.30 12.46 -9.06
N LYS A 83 -2.75 13.29 -10.02
CA LYS A 83 -1.88 13.94 -11.01
C LYS A 83 -0.63 14.57 -10.35
N GLY A 84 0.55 14.04 -10.68
CA GLY A 84 1.85 14.47 -10.17
C GLY A 84 2.26 13.96 -8.78
N ILE A 85 1.41 13.18 -8.10
CA ILE A 85 1.65 12.66 -6.75
C ILE A 85 1.88 11.16 -6.81
N HIS A 86 3.15 10.76 -6.64
CA HIS A 86 3.55 9.36 -6.60
C HIS A 86 3.59 8.87 -5.16
N LEU A 87 2.79 7.86 -4.87
CA LEU A 87 2.68 7.24 -3.56
C LEU A 87 3.38 5.89 -3.56
N VAL A 88 4.03 5.60 -2.43
CA VAL A 88 4.62 4.29 -2.12
C VAL A 88 4.07 3.83 -0.79
N LEU A 89 3.50 2.64 -0.76
CA LEU A 89 3.11 1.91 0.45
C LEU A 89 3.97 0.66 0.54
N ARG A 90 4.65 0.46 1.66
CA ARG A 90 5.45 -0.75 1.89
C ARG A 90 4.96 -1.49 3.10
N GLN A 91 4.88 -2.80 3.01
CA GLN A 91 4.63 -3.63 4.18
C GLN A 91 5.80 -3.52 5.16
N THR A 92 5.49 -3.50 6.46
CA THR A 92 6.48 -3.59 7.52
C THR A 92 6.46 -4.99 8.18
N PRO A 93 7.54 -5.42 8.85
CA PRO A 93 7.63 -6.78 9.43
C PRO A 93 6.57 -7.11 10.48
N ASP A 94 6.02 -6.09 11.12
CA ASP A 94 4.93 -6.13 12.10
C ASP A 94 3.54 -6.04 11.44
N SER A 95 3.45 -6.31 10.14
CA SER A 95 2.22 -6.25 9.33
C SER A 95 1.62 -4.86 9.12
N GLY A 96 2.28 -3.81 9.61
CA GLY A 96 1.91 -2.43 9.31
C GLY A 96 2.26 -1.98 7.88
N LEU A 97 2.07 -0.70 7.64
CA LEU A 97 2.42 -0.03 6.39
C LEU A 97 3.30 1.19 6.64
N TYR A 98 4.32 1.35 5.81
CA TYR A 98 5.05 2.59 5.68
C TYR A 98 4.63 3.32 4.41
N MET A 99 4.11 4.54 4.56
CA MET A 99 3.69 5.40 3.46
C MET A 99 4.71 6.50 3.19
N LYS A 100 5.00 6.74 1.90
CA LYS A 100 5.86 7.84 1.44
C LYS A 100 5.37 8.41 0.12
N GLY A 101 5.61 9.70 -0.08
CA GLY A 101 5.43 10.39 -1.37
C GLY A 101 4.19 11.28 -1.44
N LEU A 102 3.45 11.40 -0.33
CA LEU A 102 2.34 12.32 -0.25
C LEU A 102 2.81 13.70 0.26
N PRO A 103 2.74 14.76 -0.55
CA PRO A 103 3.19 16.08 -0.12
C PRO A 103 2.20 16.69 0.89
N ILE A 104 2.70 17.53 1.80
CA ILE A 104 1.88 18.25 2.78
C ILE A 104 0.74 19.02 2.11
N SER A 105 0.97 19.56 0.91
CA SER A 105 -0.05 20.28 0.13
C SER A 105 -1.28 19.46 -0.24
N ALA A 106 -1.22 18.13 -0.18
CA ALA A 106 -2.34 17.26 -0.57
C ALA A 106 -3.47 17.25 0.48
N CYS A 107 -3.14 17.33 1.78
CA CYS A 107 -4.11 17.35 2.89
C CYS A 107 -3.83 18.40 3.97
N GLY A 108 -2.83 19.27 3.77
CA GLY A 108 -2.38 20.26 4.76
C GLY A 108 -1.62 19.68 5.97
N LEU A 109 -1.25 18.40 5.92
CA LEU A 109 -0.58 17.67 7.02
C LEU A 109 0.50 16.76 6.43
N ASP A 110 1.55 16.48 7.21
CA ASP A 110 2.48 15.41 6.87
C ASP A 110 1.85 14.06 7.20
N LEU A 111 1.61 13.28 6.14
CA LEU A 111 1.01 11.96 6.21
C LEU A 111 2.05 10.85 5.98
N ASN A 112 3.29 11.18 5.66
CA ASN A 112 4.33 10.17 5.44
C ASN A 112 4.74 9.54 6.77
N GLY A 113 4.94 8.23 6.80
CA GLY A 113 5.30 7.52 8.02
C GLY A 113 4.65 6.16 8.15
N TYR A 114 4.66 5.66 9.38
CA TYR A 114 4.16 4.34 9.74
C TYR A 114 2.67 4.37 10.10
N TYR A 115 1.95 3.34 9.65
CA TYR A 115 0.55 3.06 9.90
C TYR A 115 0.42 1.62 10.39
N GLY A 116 -0.09 1.42 11.61
CA GLY A 116 -0.32 0.09 12.18
C GLY A 116 -1.68 -0.46 11.77
N VAL A 117 -1.82 -1.78 11.72
CA VAL A 117 -3.09 -2.46 11.40
C VAL A 117 -4.19 -2.08 12.40
N ILE A 118 -5.39 -1.79 11.91
CA ILE A 118 -6.59 -1.56 12.73
C ILE A 118 -7.37 -2.88 12.81
N GLY A 119 -7.23 -3.58 13.95
CA GLY A 119 -8.05 -4.75 14.27
C GLY A 119 -7.54 -6.07 13.69
N ASP A 120 -7.74 -7.12 14.48
CA ASP A 120 -7.91 -8.52 14.03
C ASP A 120 -9.42 -8.82 14.16
#